data_AF-A0A0C9TMY9-F1
#
_entry.id   AF-A0A0C9TMY9-F1
#
_cell.length_a   1.000
_cell.length_b   1.000
_cell.length_c   1.000
_cell.angle_alpha   90.00
_cell.angle_beta   90.00
_cell.angle_gamma   90.00
#
_symmetry.space_group_name_H-M   'P 1'
#
loop_
_entity.id
_entity.type
_entity.pdbx_description
1 polymer ?
#
loop_
_entity_poly.entity_id
_entity_poly.type
_entity_poly.pdbx_seq_one_letter_code
_entity_poly.pdbx_strand_id
1 'polypeptide(L)'
;MAKGYFWQHVVLVDPFPARLEALSTTCDEMVAKALTMFMMLNRKIEDVAQGHLASKYNLRAPSSAKMKGEQIKAVKDKVEKLVKGFLFLRGENDSNGKTSNFAHPGLWAICITAFYHRSSKSFCNHPEFKAALPYLAMLLVASLVKGYLDVYCEHGYIPERSQVPLIKNKKDYFIMKTELQHVLDHPYHGPKLDDMLERWAEDGMTGFELDEGASEDEECKIVLD
;
A
#
# COMPACT_ATOMS: atom_id res chain seq x y z
N MET A 1 -21.36 -39.65 -45.94
CA MET A 1 -20.86 -38.41 -46.56
C MET A 1 -21.56 -37.25 -45.86
N ALA A 2 -20.94 -36.21 -45.31
CA ALA A 2 -19.55 -35.90 -44.99
C ALA A 2 -19.58 -34.88 -43.82
N LYS A 3 -18.53 -34.91 -43.00
CA LYS A 3 -18.23 -33.97 -41.92
C LYS A 3 -18.06 -32.54 -42.47
N GLY A 4 -18.56 -31.55 -41.74
CA GLY A 4 -18.23 -30.14 -41.93
C GLY A 4 -17.84 -29.52 -40.60
N TYR A 5 -16.53 -29.43 -40.36
CA TYR A 5 -15.93 -28.65 -39.28
C TYR A 5 -16.09 -27.15 -39.58
N PHE A 6 -16.59 -26.37 -38.63
CA PHE A 6 -16.31 -24.93 -38.59
C PHE A 6 -15.93 -24.55 -37.16
N TRP A 7 -14.62 -24.46 -36.95
CA TRP A 7 -14.03 -23.68 -35.88
C TRP A 7 -14.32 -22.21 -36.16
N GLN A 8 -15.01 -21.52 -35.25
CA GLN A 8 -14.96 -20.06 -35.17
C GLN A 8 -15.02 -19.66 -33.70
N HIS A 9 -13.82 -19.39 -33.18
CA HIS A 9 -13.47 -18.43 -32.14
C HIS A 9 -14.58 -18.04 -31.16
N VAL A 10 -14.50 -18.62 -29.96
CA VAL A 10 -14.88 -17.92 -28.74
C VAL A 10 -13.96 -16.71 -28.64
N VAL A 11 -14.43 -15.58 -29.16
CA VAL A 11 -13.86 -14.27 -28.81
C VAL A 11 -14.33 -14.02 -27.39
N LEU A 12 -13.52 -14.44 -26.42
CA LEU A 12 -13.52 -13.86 -25.08
C LEU A 12 -13.22 -12.37 -25.27
N VAL A 13 -14.29 -11.59 -25.37
CA VAL A 13 -14.21 -10.14 -25.25
C VAL A 13 -13.88 -9.89 -23.79
N ASP A 14 -12.58 -9.81 -23.52
CA ASP A 14 -12.06 -9.44 -22.21
C ASP A 14 -12.42 -7.96 -21.96
N PRO A 15 -13.26 -7.64 -20.95
CA PRO A 15 -13.76 -6.29 -20.75
C PRO A 15 -12.75 -5.48 -19.95
N PHE A 16 -11.55 -5.24 -20.49
CA PHE A 16 -10.46 -4.62 -19.74
C PHE A 16 -10.28 -3.10 -19.96
N PRO A 17 -10.47 -2.52 -21.17
CA PRO A 17 -10.53 -1.05 -21.30
C PRO A 17 -11.68 -0.44 -20.49
N ALA A 18 -12.76 -1.20 -20.30
CA ALA A 18 -13.93 -0.79 -19.54
C ALA A 18 -13.72 -0.78 -18.02
N ARG A 19 -12.76 -1.52 -17.43
CA ARG A 19 -12.62 -1.60 -15.96
C ARG A 19 -12.07 -0.33 -15.31
N LEU A 20 -11.19 0.39 -15.99
CA LEU A 20 -10.65 1.68 -15.52
C LEU A 20 -11.49 2.87 -16.00
N GLU A 21 -12.12 2.79 -17.18
CA GLU A 21 -12.98 3.86 -17.70
C GLU A 21 -14.44 3.82 -17.16
N ALA A 22 -14.98 2.65 -16.82
CA ALA A 22 -16.30 2.57 -16.14
C ALA A 22 -16.26 3.11 -14.71
N LEU A 23 -15.06 3.17 -14.09
CA LEU A 23 -14.84 3.87 -12.81
C LEU A 23 -14.89 5.42 -12.96
N SER A 24 -14.82 5.93 -14.19
CA SER A 24 -14.69 7.36 -14.48
C SER A 24 -16.00 8.06 -14.88
N THR A 25 -17.08 7.32 -15.18
CA THR A 25 -18.27 7.91 -15.82
C THR A 25 -19.51 8.07 -14.92
N THR A 26 -19.44 7.67 -13.64
CA THR A 26 -20.48 7.96 -12.63
C THR A 26 -20.02 8.99 -11.57
N CYS A 27 -18.93 9.70 -11.86
CA CYS A 27 -17.99 10.16 -10.84
C CYS A 27 -17.72 11.69 -10.91
N ASP A 28 -18.76 12.53 -10.85
CA ASP A 28 -18.55 13.98 -10.63
C ASP A 28 -19.06 14.41 -9.25
N GLU A 29 -20.30 14.05 -8.88
CA GLU A 29 -20.81 14.27 -7.52
C GLU A 29 -20.26 13.26 -6.50
N MET A 30 -20.06 12.01 -6.92
CA MET A 30 -19.34 11.01 -6.14
C MET A 30 -17.87 11.39 -5.98
N VAL A 31 -17.23 11.99 -6.99
CA VAL A 31 -15.85 12.47 -6.88
C VAL A 31 -15.75 13.71 -6.01
N ALA A 32 -16.73 14.60 -5.96
CA ALA A 32 -16.70 15.76 -5.04
C ALA A 32 -16.93 15.37 -3.56
N LYS A 33 -17.89 14.46 -3.29
CA LYS A 33 -18.10 13.89 -1.95
C LYS A 33 -16.97 12.95 -1.55
N ALA A 34 -16.48 12.13 -2.48
CA ALA A 34 -15.28 11.35 -2.29
C ALA A 34 -14.11 12.28 -2.07
N LEU A 35 -13.90 13.38 -2.81
CA LEU A 35 -12.80 14.33 -2.57
C LEU A 35 -12.87 14.92 -1.17
N THR A 36 -14.06 15.27 -0.67
CA THR A 36 -14.22 15.88 0.66
C THR A 36 -14.04 14.85 1.77
N MET A 37 -14.62 13.65 1.63
CA MET A 37 -14.36 12.51 2.51
C MET A 37 -12.91 12.06 2.43
N PHE A 38 -12.31 12.11 1.25
CA PHE A 38 -10.92 11.82 0.94
C PHE A 38 -10.02 12.87 1.55
N MET A 39 -10.36 14.17 1.56
CA MET A 39 -9.57 15.19 2.26
C MET A 39 -9.57 15.01 3.78
N MET A 40 -10.70 14.64 4.40
CA MET A 40 -10.72 14.28 5.82
C MET A 40 -10.03 12.94 6.10
N LEU A 41 -10.23 11.97 5.20
CA LEU A 41 -9.56 10.68 5.24
C LEU A 41 -8.06 10.85 5.00
N ASN A 42 -7.62 11.83 4.22
CA ASN A 42 -6.23 12.10 3.87
C ASN A 42 -5.44 12.41 5.12
N ARG A 43 -5.95 13.32 5.98
CA ARG A 43 -5.28 13.61 7.25
C ARG A 43 -5.20 12.37 8.14
N LYS A 44 -6.27 11.56 8.19
CA LYS A 44 -6.27 10.32 8.97
C LYS A 44 -5.30 9.27 8.40
N ILE A 45 -5.24 9.11 7.08
CA ILE A 45 -4.30 8.20 6.40
C ILE A 45 -2.88 8.73 6.55
N GLU A 46 -2.66 10.03 6.48
CA GLU A 46 -1.37 10.69 6.74
C GLU A 46 -0.90 10.38 8.16
N ASP A 47 -1.74 10.61 9.18
CA ASP A 47 -1.42 10.35 10.59
C ASP A 47 -1.09 8.86 10.81
N VAL A 48 -1.89 7.95 10.24
CA VAL A 48 -1.69 6.49 10.30
C VAL A 48 -0.40 6.08 9.59
N ALA A 49 -0.18 6.58 8.37
CA ALA A 49 1.00 6.29 7.58
C ALA A 49 2.24 6.75 8.34
N GLN A 50 2.26 7.99 8.83
CA GLN A 50 3.35 8.55 9.63
C GLN A 50 3.60 7.72 10.90
N GLY A 51 2.55 7.34 11.64
CA GLY A 51 2.67 6.57 12.88
C GLY A 51 3.27 5.18 12.67
N HIS A 52 2.95 4.51 11.56
CA HIS A 52 3.44 3.16 11.29
C HIS A 52 4.71 3.10 10.45
N LEU A 53 5.03 4.13 9.66
CA LEU A 53 6.08 4.07 8.63
C LEU A 53 7.43 3.63 9.21
N ALA A 54 7.86 4.28 10.29
CA ALA A 54 9.18 4.05 10.85
C ALA A 54 9.35 2.62 11.37
N SER A 55 8.30 2.06 11.97
CA SER A 55 8.30 0.69 12.46
C SER A 55 8.20 -0.31 11.30
N LYS A 56 7.19 -0.15 10.44
CA LYS A 56 6.84 -1.14 9.41
C LYS A 56 7.81 -1.17 8.22
N TYR A 57 8.57 -0.10 7.99
CA TYR A 57 9.65 -0.05 6.99
C TYR A 57 11.05 -0.11 7.61
N ASN A 58 11.16 -0.39 8.92
CA ASN A 58 12.44 -0.50 9.63
C ASN A 58 13.35 0.74 9.47
N LEU A 59 12.76 1.93 9.58
CA LEU A 59 13.45 3.23 9.43
C LEU A 59 14.07 3.72 10.74
N ARG A 60 14.30 2.84 11.71
CA ARG A 60 15.01 3.16 12.95
C ARG A 60 16.51 3.08 12.73
N ALA A 61 17.26 3.99 13.34
CA ALA A 61 18.71 3.92 13.34
C ALA A 61 19.18 2.67 14.11
N PRO A 62 20.33 2.08 13.74
CA PRO A 62 20.92 0.99 14.51
C PRO A 62 21.22 1.44 15.94
N SER A 63 21.05 0.56 16.92
CA SER A 63 21.40 0.82 18.33
C SER A 63 22.89 1.15 18.52
N SER A 64 23.74 0.74 17.58
CA SER A 64 25.17 1.04 17.56
C SER A 64 25.51 2.49 17.16
N ALA A 65 24.58 3.23 16.54
CA ALA A 65 24.82 4.62 16.12
C ALA A 65 24.66 5.57 17.31
N LYS A 66 25.77 6.11 17.80
CA LYS A 66 25.81 6.93 19.02
C LYS A 66 25.59 8.41 18.74
N MET A 67 25.96 8.87 17.55
CA MET A 67 25.83 10.28 17.17
C MET A 67 24.60 10.51 16.29
N LYS A 68 23.93 11.65 16.50
CA LYS A 68 22.75 12.07 15.71
C LYS A 68 23.02 12.06 14.20
N GLY A 69 24.21 12.47 13.77
CA GLY A 69 24.59 12.45 12.35
C GLY A 69 24.69 11.03 11.76
N GLU A 70 25.22 10.08 12.52
CA GLU A 70 25.31 8.67 12.10
C GLU A 70 23.93 8.03 12.00
N GLN A 71 23.05 8.33 12.97
CA GLN A 71 21.67 7.87 12.96
C GLN A 71 20.92 8.37 11.72
N ILE A 72 21.00 9.67 11.43
CA ILE A 72 20.38 10.28 10.24
C ILE A 72 20.89 9.64 8.96
N LYS A 73 22.21 9.45 8.84
CA LYS A 73 22.82 8.83 7.66
C LYS A 73 22.32 7.39 7.47
N ALA A 74 22.31 6.59 8.55
CA ALA A 74 21.86 5.20 8.48
C ALA A 74 20.40 5.09 8.03
N VAL A 75 19.52 5.99 8.48
CA VAL A 75 18.12 6.03 8.04
C VAL A 75 18.03 6.41 6.56
N LYS A 76 18.75 7.46 6.12
CA LYS A 76 18.79 7.86 4.71
C LYS A 76 19.26 6.73 3.81
N ASP A 77 20.33 6.04 4.16
CA ASP A 77 20.87 4.91 3.38
C ASP A 77 19.86 3.74 3.27
N LYS A 78 19.08 3.48 4.33
CA LYS A 78 17.99 2.48 4.30
C LYS A 78 16.87 2.90 3.36
N VAL A 79 16.46 4.17 3.42
CA VAL A 79 15.35 4.69 2.62
C VAL A 79 15.73 4.78 1.15
N GLU A 80 16.96 5.18 0.83
CA GLU A 80 17.45 5.19 -0.55
C GLU A 80 17.38 3.79 -1.17
N LYS A 81 17.71 2.74 -0.41
CA LYS A 81 17.55 1.34 -0.84
C LYS A 81 16.08 0.99 -1.08
N LEU A 82 15.17 1.40 -0.18
CA LEU A 82 13.73 1.14 -0.31
C LEU A 82 13.11 1.84 -1.53
N VAL A 83 13.50 3.08 -1.79
CA VAL A 83 12.99 3.88 -2.90
C VAL A 83 13.53 3.38 -4.24
N LYS A 84 14.80 2.94 -4.27
CA LYS A 84 15.42 2.41 -5.49
C LYS A 84 14.66 1.20 -6.01
N GLY A 85 14.15 1.29 -7.23
CA GLY A 85 13.38 0.20 -7.85
C GLY A 85 12.03 -0.10 -7.17
N PHE A 86 11.51 0.84 -6.39
CA PHE A 86 10.23 0.71 -5.67
C PHE A 86 10.18 -0.53 -4.75
N LEU A 87 11.27 -0.86 -4.07
CA LEU A 87 11.30 -1.99 -3.12
C LEU A 87 10.29 -1.82 -1.98
N PHE A 88 9.93 -0.59 -1.62
CA PHE A 88 8.87 -0.31 -0.65
C PHE A 88 7.47 -0.81 -1.07
N LEU A 89 7.28 -1.19 -2.35
CA LEU A 89 6.05 -1.84 -2.82
C LEU A 89 6.12 -3.36 -2.77
N ARG A 90 7.31 -3.95 -2.61
CA ARG A 90 7.50 -5.38 -2.81
C ARG A 90 7.45 -6.12 -1.48
N GLY A 91 6.68 -7.20 -1.45
CA GLY A 91 6.75 -8.20 -0.39
C GLY A 91 7.85 -9.23 -0.67
N GLU A 92 7.91 -10.24 0.19
CA GLU A 92 8.82 -11.37 0.01
C GLU A 92 8.50 -12.18 -1.25
N ASN A 93 9.48 -12.98 -1.68
CA ASN A 93 9.26 -13.94 -2.75
C ASN A 93 8.30 -15.03 -2.26
N ASP A 94 7.40 -15.44 -3.14
CA ASP A 94 6.51 -16.56 -2.86
C ASP A 94 7.23 -17.92 -2.92
N SER A 95 6.47 -18.99 -2.70
CA SER A 95 6.92 -20.38 -2.79
C SER A 95 7.48 -20.76 -4.16
N ASN A 96 7.19 -20.00 -5.22
CA ASN A 96 7.76 -20.19 -6.55
C ASN A 96 9.00 -19.29 -6.80
N GLY A 97 9.50 -18.63 -5.76
CA GLY A 97 10.63 -17.69 -5.84
C GLY A 97 10.30 -16.39 -6.57
N LYS A 98 9.02 -16.07 -6.80
CA LYS A 98 8.61 -14.86 -7.52
C LYS A 98 8.26 -13.75 -6.54
N THR A 99 8.71 -12.54 -6.85
CA THR A 99 8.43 -11.36 -6.03
C THR A 99 6.93 -11.07 -5.95
N SER A 100 6.46 -10.76 -4.75
CA SER A 100 5.09 -10.32 -4.51
C SER A 100 4.99 -8.80 -4.69
N ASN A 101 4.40 -8.35 -5.80
CA ASN A 101 4.26 -6.93 -6.10
C ASN A 101 3.12 -6.30 -5.29
N PHE A 102 3.30 -5.06 -4.83
CA PHE A 102 2.38 -4.34 -3.94
C PHE A 102 2.05 -5.07 -2.63
N ALA A 103 2.92 -5.99 -2.21
CA ALA A 103 2.68 -6.88 -1.08
C ALA A 103 3.58 -6.57 0.13
N HIS A 104 4.17 -5.37 0.19
CA HIS A 104 5.02 -5.01 1.33
C HIS A 104 4.18 -5.02 2.63
N PRO A 105 4.63 -5.71 3.71
CA PRO A 105 3.86 -5.81 4.95
C PRO A 105 3.51 -4.45 5.57
N GLY A 106 4.37 -3.46 5.40
CA GLY A 106 4.08 -2.08 5.83
C GLY A 106 3.01 -1.38 5.00
N LEU A 107 2.85 -1.73 3.72
CA LEU A 107 1.75 -1.22 2.89
C LEU A 107 0.42 -1.80 3.35
N TRP A 108 0.38 -3.12 3.59
CA TRP A 108 -0.77 -3.81 4.20
C TRP A 108 -1.19 -3.14 5.51
N ALA A 109 -0.26 -3.03 6.46
CA ALA A 109 -0.54 -2.48 7.79
C ALA A 109 -1.19 -1.09 7.72
N ILE A 110 -0.65 -0.20 6.87
CA ILE A 110 -1.20 1.15 6.71
C ILE A 110 -2.58 1.09 6.05
N CYS A 111 -2.79 0.25 5.03
CA CYS A 111 -4.10 0.08 4.39
C CYS A 111 -5.17 -0.43 5.38
N ILE A 112 -4.85 -1.45 6.19
CA ILE A 112 -5.79 -1.99 7.19
C ILE A 112 -6.16 -0.92 8.20
N THR A 113 -5.18 -0.23 8.79
CA THR A 113 -5.47 0.82 9.77
C THR A 113 -6.22 2.00 9.15
N ALA A 114 -5.91 2.37 7.90
CA ALA A 114 -6.58 3.44 7.18
C ALA A 114 -8.06 3.15 6.94
N PHE A 115 -8.36 1.99 6.35
CA PHE A 115 -9.69 1.71 5.78
C PHE A 115 -10.56 0.83 6.68
N TYR A 116 -9.98 0.03 7.57
CA TYR A 116 -10.73 -0.98 8.33
C TYR A 116 -10.72 -0.76 9.86
N HIS A 117 -9.90 0.17 10.37
CA HIS A 117 -9.85 0.44 11.81
C HIS A 117 -11.21 0.90 12.39
N ARG A 118 -11.49 0.56 13.67
CA ARG A 118 -12.80 0.74 14.34
C ARG A 118 -13.37 2.16 14.27
N SER A 119 -12.52 3.18 14.16
CA SER A 119 -12.94 4.58 14.05
C SER A 119 -13.28 5.03 12.62
N SER A 120 -13.08 4.20 11.59
CA SER A 120 -13.41 4.44 10.17
C SER A 120 -14.34 3.37 9.55
N LYS A 121 -15.17 2.71 10.36
CA LYS A 121 -16.17 1.69 9.92
C LYS A 121 -17.09 2.10 8.75
N SER A 122 -17.05 3.35 8.30
CA SER A 122 -17.70 3.80 7.06
C SER A 122 -17.29 2.97 5.86
N PHE A 123 -16.02 2.57 5.71
CA PHE A 123 -15.58 1.75 4.57
C PHE A 123 -15.91 0.27 4.76
N CYS A 124 -15.92 -0.24 5.99
CA CYS A 124 -16.31 -1.63 6.27
C CYS A 124 -17.74 -1.95 5.82
N ASN A 125 -18.61 -0.94 5.72
CA ASN A 125 -19.97 -1.10 5.24
C ASN A 125 -20.10 -1.00 3.71
N HIS A 126 -19.06 -0.52 3.01
CA HIS A 126 -19.06 -0.37 1.57
C HIS A 126 -18.86 -1.74 0.89
N PRO A 127 -19.75 -2.16 -0.03
CA PRO A 127 -19.68 -3.48 -0.66
C PRO A 127 -18.32 -3.77 -1.34
N GLU A 128 -17.73 -2.76 -1.99
CA GLU A 128 -16.41 -2.94 -2.63
C GLU A 128 -15.33 -3.28 -1.61
N PHE A 129 -15.23 -2.53 -0.50
CA PHE A 129 -14.25 -2.76 0.56
C PHE A 129 -14.53 -4.04 1.37
N LYS A 130 -15.76 -4.59 1.31
CA LYS A 130 -16.08 -5.92 1.84
C LYS A 130 -15.54 -7.06 0.99
N ALA A 131 -15.57 -6.89 -0.33
CA ALA A 131 -15.09 -7.90 -1.25
C ALA A 131 -13.56 -7.91 -1.32
N ALA A 132 -12.94 -6.74 -1.52
CA ALA A 132 -11.49 -6.59 -1.61
C ALA A 132 -11.06 -5.16 -1.31
N LEU A 133 -9.81 -4.94 -0.90
CA LEU A 133 -9.26 -3.58 -0.87
C LEU A 133 -9.15 -3.05 -2.32
N PRO A 134 -9.79 -1.91 -2.67
CA PRO A 134 -9.70 -1.39 -4.03
C PRO A 134 -8.27 -1.01 -4.43
N TYR A 135 -7.89 -1.29 -5.69
CA TYR A 135 -6.56 -0.97 -6.20
C TYR A 135 -6.19 0.51 -6.06
N LEU A 136 -7.14 1.42 -6.32
CA LEU A 136 -6.90 2.87 -6.19
C LEU A 136 -6.70 3.29 -4.74
N ALA A 137 -7.33 2.60 -3.78
CA ALA A 137 -7.12 2.83 -2.36
C ALA A 137 -5.72 2.38 -1.92
N MET A 138 -5.28 1.20 -2.38
CA MET A 138 -3.90 0.74 -2.16
C MET A 138 -2.86 1.67 -2.81
N LEU A 139 -3.08 2.08 -4.07
CA LEU A 139 -2.18 2.96 -4.81
C LEU A 139 -2.06 4.34 -4.15
N LEU A 140 -3.15 4.83 -3.55
CA LEU A 140 -3.14 6.05 -2.76
C LEU A 140 -2.20 5.94 -1.55
N VAL A 141 -2.34 4.87 -0.76
CA VAL A 141 -1.48 4.62 0.40
C VAL A 141 -0.03 4.45 -0.03
N ALA A 142 0.23 3.72 -1.11
CA ALA A 142 1.57 3.59 -1.69
C ALA A 142 2.18 4.95 -2.05
N SER A 143 1.37 5.88 -2.55
CA SER A 143 1.81 7.24 -2.89
C SER A 143 2.15 8.07 -1.66
N LEU A 144 1.36 7.93 -0.58
CA LEU A 144 1.66 8.54 0.71
C LEU A 144 2.96 7.99 1.31
N VAL A 145 3.11 6.67 1.34
CA VAL A 145 4.35 6.00 1.77
C VAL A 145 5.54 6.57 1.00
N LYS A 146 5.46 6.67 -0.33
CA LYS A 146 6.52 7.26 -1.16
C LYS A 146 6.81 8.71 -0.77
N GLY A 147 5.79 9.53 -0.55
CA GLY A 147 5.94 10.92 -0.11
C GLY A 147 6.70 11.04 1.21
N TYR A 148 6.38 10.20 2.20
CA TYR A 148 7.12 10.16 3.46
C TYR A 148 8.54 9.63 3.30
N LEU A 149 8.75 8.60 2.48
CA LEU A 149 10.10 8.11 2.18
C LEU A 149 10.95 9.22 1.54
N ASP A 150 10.39 10.09 0.69
CA ASP A 150 11.13 11.24 0.16
C ASP A 150 11.53 12.25 1.26
N VAL A 151 10.66 12.48 2.25
CA VAL A 151 11.00 13.31 3.43
C VAL A 151 12.13 12.66 4.24
N TYR A 152 12.10 11.34 4.42
CA TYR A 152 13.19 10.64 5.08
C TYR A 152 14.49 10.66 4.26
N CYS A 153 14.45 10.56 2.93
CA CYS A 153 15.63 10.76 2.09
C CYS A 153 16.24 12.15 2.31
N GLU A 154 15.39 13.18 2.41
CA GLU A 154 15.80 14.57 2.56
C GLU A 154 16.36 14.87 3.95
N HIS A 155 15.74 14.37 5.02
CA HIS A 155 16.06 14.78 6.40
C HIS A 155 16.54 13.64 7.31
N GLY A 156 16.25 12.38 6.99
CA GLY A 156 16.49 11.21 7.85
C GLY A 156 15.47 11.04 8.98
N TYR A 157 14.46 11.91 9.04
CA TYR A 157 13.33 11.89 9.98
C TYR A 157 12.18 12.73 9.38
N ILE A 158 11.00 12.72 10.01
CA ILE A 158 9.87 13.60 9.65
C ILE A 158 9.91 14.85 10.55
N PRO A 159 10.18 16.05 10.03
CA PRO A 159 10.06 17.30 10.79
C PRO A 159 8.63 17.57 11.26
N GLU A 160 8.45 18.19 12.44
CA GLU A 160 7.13 18.50 13.04
C GLU A 160 6.19 19.33 12.15
N ARG A 161 6.74 20.08 11.19
CA ARG A 161 5.97 20.94 10.26
C ARG A 161 5.94 20.40 8.83
N SER A 162 6.45 19.20 8.60
CA SER A 162 6.39 18.59 7.28
C SER A 162 4.96 18.13 6.99
N GLN A 163 4.21 18.98 6.30
CA GLN A 163 3.08 18.50 5.53
C GLN A 163 3.66 17.68 4.38
N VAL A 164 3.34 16.39 4.33
CA VAL A 164 3.60 15.58 3.15
C VAL A 164 2.41 15.78 2.24
N PRO A 165 2.49 16.64 1.19
CA PRO A 165 1.42 16.66 0.21
C PRO A 165 1.29 15.24 -0.33
N LEU A 166 0.06 14.71 -0.32
CA LEU A 166 -0.35 13.37 -0.75
C LEU A 166 0.39 12.87 -1.99
N ILE A 167 0.77 13.81 -2.86
CA ILE A 167 1.55 13.60 -4.07
C ILE A 167 2.57 14.74 -4.19
N LYS A 168 3.70 14.67 -3.48
CA LYS A 168 4.86 15.56 -3.73
C LYS A 168 5.39 15.39 -5.17
N ASN A 169 5.12 14.23 -5.80
CA ASN A 169 5.60 13.90 -7.14
C ASN A 169 4.54 13.19 -8.02
N LYS A 170 3.85 13.97 -8.87
CA LYS A 170 2.86 13.46 -9.85
C LYS A 170 3.47 12.39 -10.77
N LYS A 171 4.77 12.50 -11.08
CA LYS A 171 5.50 11.53 -11.91
C LYS A 171 5.56 10.17 -11.24
N ASP A 172 5.90 10.11 -9.95
CA ASP A 172 6.02 8.84 -9.22
C ASP A 172 4.67 8.14 -9.08
N TYR A 173 3.59 8.92 -8.87
CA TYR A 173 2.23 8.37 -8.90
C TYR A 173 1.92 7.69 -10.24
N PHE A 174 2.20 8.36 -11.37
CA PHE A 174 1.97 7.77 -12.69
C PHE A 174 2.85 6.55 -12.94
N ILE A 175 4.11 6.56 -12.50
CA ILE A 175 4.99 5.39 -12.60
C ILE A 175 4.38 4.22 -11.82
N MET A 176 3.99 4.42 -10.57
CA MET A 176 3.37 3.35 -9.77
C MET A 176 2.05 2.86 -10.37
N LYS A 177 1.26 3.75 -10.98
CA LYS A 177 0.04 3.38 -11.70
C LYS A 177 0.36 2.49 -12.92
N THR A 178 1.39 2.82 -13.68
CA THR A 178 1.85 2.01 -14.81
C THR A 178 2.38 0.64 -14.35
N GLU A 179 3.18 0.60 -13.27
CA GLU A 179 3.65 -0.66 -12.70
C GLU A 179 2.50 -1.54 -12.20
N LEU A 180 1.48 -0.94 -11.58
CA LEU A 180 0.25 -1.66 -11.20
C LEU A 180 -0.43 -2.26 -12.44
N GLN A 181 -0.55 -1.51 -13.53
CA GLN A 181 -1.13 -2.02 -14.78
C GLN A 181 -0.33 -3.23 -15.31
N HIS A 182 1.00 -3.15 -15.34
CA HIS A 182 1.84 -4.28 -15.76
C HIS A 182 1.66 -5.53 -14.88
N VAL A 183 1.47 -5.33 -13.57
CA VAL A 183 1.17 -6.43 -12.63
C VAL A 183 -0.16 -7.08 -12.98
N LEU A 184 -1.20 -6.27 -13.23
CA LEU A 184 -2.55 -6.75 -13.57
C LEU A 184 -2.59 -7.49 -14.91
N ASP A 185 -1.84 -6.99 -15.90
CA ASP A 185 -1.77 -7.61 -17.24
C ASP A 185 -0.98 -8.93 -17.23
N HIS A 186 -0.21 -9.21 -16.18
CA HIS A 186 0.62 -10.40 -16.11
C HIS A 186 -0.18 -11.62 -15.59
N PRO A 187 -0.22 -12.75 -16.33
CA PRO A 187 -1.12 -13.89 -16.05
C PRO A 187 -0.88 -14.57 -14.70
N TYR A 188 0.31 -14.40 -14.12
CA TYR A 188 0.63 -14.89 -12.78
C TYR A 188 0.43 -13.83 -11.68
N HIS A 189 0.75 -12.57 -11.96
CA HIS A 189 0.86 -11.56 -10.91
C HIS A 189 -0.47 -10.82 -10.69
N GLY A 190 -1.31 -10.70 -11.73
CA GLY A 190 -2.65 -10.11 -11.62
C GLY A 190 -3.54 -10.90 -10.66
N PRO A 191 -3.85 -12.19 -10.94
CA PRO A 191 -4.68 -12.99 -10.06
C PRO A 191 -4.15 -13.08 -8.63
N LYS A 192 -2.83 -13.14 -8.48
CA LYS A 192 -2.19 -13.14 -7.15
C LYS A 192 -2.41 -11.85 -6.37
N LEU A 193 -2.41 -10.69 -7.06
CA LEU A 193 -2.70 -9.40 -6.43
C LEU A 193 -4.17 -9.35 -5.98
N ASP A 194 -5.08 -9.89 -6.80
CA ASP A 194 -6.52 -9.96 -6.50
C ASP A 194 -6.77 -10.77 -5.22
N ASP A 195 -6.25 -12.01 -5.18
CA ASP A 195 -6.33 -12.89 -4.01
C ASP A 195 -5.73 -12.25 -2.75
N MET A 196 -4.72 -11.38 -2.92
CA MET A 196 -4.09 -10.69 -1.80
C MET A 196 -5.00 -9.58 -1.27
N LEU A 197 -5.63 -8.79 -2.14
CA LEU A 197 -6.49 -7.68 -1.73
C LEU A 197 -7.82 -8.14 -1.15
N GLU A 198 -8.33 -9.30 -1.58
CA GLU A 198 -9.44 -10.01 -0.92
C GLU A 198 -9.06 -10.38 0.52
N ARG A 199 -7.91 -11.06 0.71
CA ARG A 199 -7.41 -11.42 2.05
C ARG A 199 -7.18 -10.20 2.94
N TRP A 200 -6.65 -9.11 2.40
CA TRP A 200 -6.48 -7.88 3.16
C TRP A 200 -7.83 -7.32 3.64
N ALA A 201 -8.87 -7.38 2.80
CA ALA A 201 -10.21 -6.99 3.22
C ALA A 201 -10.75 -7.90 4.32
N GLU A 202 -10.57 -9.22 4.21
CA GLU A 202 -10.95 -10.20 5.24
C GLU A 202 -10.26 -9.94 6.58
N ASP A 203 -8.94 -9.75 6.57
CA ASP A 203 -8.15 -9.40 7.77
C ASP A 203 -8.66 -8.12 8.43
N GLY A 204 -8.93 -7.09 7.62
CA GLY A 204 -9.47 -5.82 8.11
C GLY A 204 -10.87 -5.95 8.69
N MET A 205 -11.74 -6.77 8.09
CA MET A 205 -13.12 -6.97 8.54
C MET A 205 -13.22 -7.77 9.83
N THR A 206 -12.34 -8.76 10.02
CA THR A 206 -12.29 -9.59 11.24
C THR A 206 -11.67 -8.84 12.42
N GLY A 207 -11.15 -7.63 12.18
CA GLY A 207 -10.57 -6.78 13.21
C GLY A 207 -9.18 -7.24 13.59
N PHE A 208 -8.38 -7.71 12.64
CA PHE A 208 -6.96 -7.97 12.89
C PHE A 208 -6.32 -6.71 13.47
N GLU A 209 -6.06 -6.74 14.78
CA GLU A 209 -5.30 -5.71 15.46
C GLU A 209 -3.85 -5.96 15.09
N LEU A 210 -3.25 -5.00 14.36
CA LEU A 210 -1.80 -4.90 14.37
C LEU A 210 -1.42 -4.80 15.84
N ASP A 211 -0.71 -5.80 16.34
CA ASP A 211 -0.13 -5.74 17.67
C ASP A 211 0.67 -4.43 17.74
N GLU A 212 0.07 -3.42 18.36
CA GLU A 212 0.71 -2.17 18.67
C GLU A 212 1.71 -2.56 19.74
N GLY A 213 2.90 -2.95 19.29
CA GLY A 213 3.99 -3.35 20.15
C GLY A 213 4.00 -2.41 21.35
N ALA A 214 3.71 -3.02 22.49
CA ALA A 214 3.38 -2.35 23.72
C ALA A 214 4.31 -1.15 23.94
N SER A 215 3.72 0.04 24.09
CA SER A 215 4.33 1.03 24.97
C SER A 215 4.16 0.52 26.40
N GLU A 216 4.89 -0.53 26.74
CA GLU A 216 5.08 -0.95 28.11
C GLU A 216 6.58 -0.89 28.38
N ASP A 217 6.91 -0.19 29.45
CA ASP A 217 8.20 -0.18 30.09
C ASP A 217 8.56 -1.62 30.53
N GLU A 218 8.97 -2.48 29.60
CA GLU A 218 9.53 -3.78 29.95
C GLU A 218 11.03 -3.64 30.23
N GLU A 219 11.29 -3.43 31.52
CA GLU A 219 12.50 -3.80 32.23
C GLU A 219 13.13 -5.08 31.64
N CYS A 220 14.35 -4.95 31.12
CA CYS A 220 15.17 -6.07 30.64
C CYS A 220 15.14 -7.26 31.61
N LYS A 221 14.56 -8.38 31.20
CA LYS A 221 14.91 -9.70 31.76
C LYS A 221 15.34 -10.63 30.64
N ILE A 222 16.63 -10.94 30.68
CA ILE A 222 17.28 -11.98 29.92
C ILE A 222 16.59 -13.30 30.28
N VAL A 223 16.05 -13.99 29.28
CA VAL A 223 15.81 -15.44 29.37
C VAL A 223 16.71 -16.08 28.34
N LEU A 224 17.68 -16.83 28.84
CA LEU A 224 18.47 -17.78 28.06
C LEU A 224 17.69 -19.08 28.07
N ASP A 225 17.34 -19.55 26.88
CA ASP A 225 17.41 -20.96 26.47
C ASP A 225 17.82 -21.00 24.99
#